data_AF-A0A7Z9Z9R9-F1
#
_entry.id   AF-A0A7Z9Z9R9-F1
#
_cell.length_a   1.000
_cell.length_b   1.000
_cell.length_c   1.000
_cell.angle_alpha   90.00
_cell.angle_beta   90.00
_cell.angle_gamma   90.00
#
_symmetry.space_group_name_H-M   'P 1'
#
loop_
_entity.id
_entity.type
_entity.pdbx_description
1 polymer ?
#
loop_
_entity_poly.entity_id
_entity_poly.type
_entity_poly.pdbx_seq_one_letter_code
_entity_poly.pdbx_strand_id
1 'polypeptide(L)'
;MANLLLLKNLLPEFYKVMGTPSRVLIISPFKTPFGYLEAIVEENKNFFIVENTELYNQFKLFGISEALKRVKDFSMLSLKLVGNKIYTELPKEGNNKDLINLAKVVDTFLKDLYDFTRNIIQLEEVKKKLGGIDTLVFRFESLKEEEKKKLQEKAEQLKYDILDLYDEIKGLLIAIERDLQNKDYTSAEEKLKTAIHKLGILDLLREEYKRITGKEFYKFHADVLRSALFGLKEQLELS
;
A
#
# COMPACT_ATOMS: atom_id res chain seq x y z
N MET A 1 38.39 0.41 42.31
CA MET A 1 37.93 1.38 41.30
C MET A 1 38.68 1.05 40.02
N ALA A 2 37.97 0.71 38.94
CA ALA A 2 38.61 0.31 37.69
C ALA A 2 38.99 1.57 36.90
N ASN A 3 40.24 1.64 36.40
CA ASN A 3 40.64 2.78 35.56
C ASN A 3 40.09 2.58 34.14
N LEU A 4 38.96 3.22 33.83
CA LEU A 4 38.29 3.10 32.54
C LEU A 4 39.11 3.62 31.35
N LEU A 5 40.13 4.48 31.58
CA LEU A 5 41.04 4.90 30.50
C LEU A 5 41.82 3.73 29.91
N LEU A 6 41.98 2.63 30.66
CA LEU A 6 42.63 1.41 30.17
C LEU A 6 41.82 0.70 29.09
N LEU A 7 40.53 1.03 28.91
CA LEU A 7 39.73 0.51 27.80
C LEU A 7 40.34 0.86 26.45
N LYS A 8 41.11 1.95 26.35
CA LYS A 8 41.87 2.31 25.13
C LYS A 8 42.79 1.20 24.66
N ASN A 9 43.35 0.42 25.58
CA ASN A 9 44.31 -0.65 25.27
C ASN A 9 43.62 -2.00 24.99
N LEU A 10 42.32 -2.11 25.30
CA LEU A 10 41.54 -3.35 25.18
C LEU A 10 40.56 -3.32 24.01
N LEU A 11 40.19 -2.12 23.56
CA LEU A 11 39.38 -1.92 22.37
C LEU A 11 40.25 -1.93 21.11
N PRO A 12 39.65 -2.22 19.92
CA PRO A 12 40.37 -2.13 18.65
C PRO A 12 41.00 -0.74 18.44
N GLU A 13 42.15 -0.68 17.78
CA GLU A 13 42.99 0.53 17.67
C GLU A 13 42.26 1.76 17.10
N PHE A 14 41.21 1.55 16.31
CA PHE A 14 40.45 2.61 15.66
C PHE A 14 39.45 3.32 16.57
N TYR A 15 39.20 2.79 17.78
CA TYR A 15 38.34 3.44 18.76
C TYR A 15 39.09 4.56 19.47
N LYS A 16 38.43 5.72 19.60
CA LYS A 16 38.96 6.84 20.41
C LYS A 16 38.33 6.78 21.80
N VAL A 17 39.17 6.69 22.82
CA VAL A 17 38.75 6.71 24.23
C VAL A 17 39.27 7.97 24.90
N MET A 18 38.38 8.76 25.50
CA MET A 18 38.69 10.04 26.14
C MET A 18 37.86 10.21 27.43
N GLY A 19 38.37 10.89 28.44
CA GLY A 19 37.60 11.19 29.66
C GLY A 19 38.41 11.05 30.94
N THR A 20 37.77 10.58 32.00
CA THR A 20 38.35 10.38 33.32
C THR A 20 38.42 8.89 33.67
N PRO A 21 39.21 8.48 34.69
CA PRO A 21 39.27 7.09 35.13
C PRO A 21 37.92 6.47 35.51
N SER A 22 36.93 7.28 35.91
CA SER A 22 35.59 6.81 36.33
C SER A 22 34.51 6.96 35.26
N ARG A 23 34.79 7.73 34.19
CA ARG A 23 33.84 7.98 33.11
C ARG A 23 34.57 8.27 31.81
N VAL A 24 34.36 7.46 30.79
CA VAL A 24 34.98 7.65 29.47
C VAL A 24 33.94 7.75 28.36
N LEU A 25 34.22 8.62 27.40
CA LEU A 25 33.58 8.66 26.09
C LEU A 25 34.40 7.80 25.12
N ILE A 26 33.71 6.94 24.40
CA ILE A 26 34.28 6.00 23.44
C ILE A 26 33.63 6.26 22.10
N ILE A 27 34.41 6.71 21.12
CA ILE A 27 33.94 6.98 19.76
C ILE A 27 34.40 5.83 18.87
N SER A 28 33.43 5.15 18.26
CA SER A 28 33.68 4.05 17.33
C SER A 28 34.16 4.54 15.96
N PRO A 29 34.81 3.68 15.16
CA PRO A 29 35.10 3.97 13.76
C PRO A 29 33.85 3.88 12.86
N PHE A 30 32.71 3.42 13.38
CA PHE A 30 31.51 3.21 12.59
C PHE A 30 30.83 4.54 12.28
N LYS A 31 30.90 4.93 11.00
CA LYS A 31 30.24 6.13 10.50
C LYS A 31 28.81 5.83 10.09
N THR A 32 27.87 6.51 10.72
CA THR A 32 26.46 6.55 10.34
C THR A 32 26.16 7.86 9.58
N PRO A 33 24.99 7.99 8.92
CA PRO A 33 24.54 9.26 8.34
C PRO A 33 24.43 10.40 9.35
N PHE A 34 24.40 10.11 10.65
CA PHE A 34 24.30 11.10 11.71
C PHE A 34 25.61 11.44 12.41
N GLY A 35 26.72 10.78 12.05
CA GLY A 35 28.00 10.93 12.72
C GLY A 35 28.64 9.60 13.09
N TYR A 36 29.70 9.67 13.89
CA TYR A 36 30.33 8.47 14.44
C TYR A 36 29.57 8.02 15.69
N LEU A 37 29.36 6.72 15.87
CA LEU A 37 28.69 6.26 17.09
C LEU A 37 29.59 6.42 18.31
N GLU A 38 29.00 6.95 19.38
CA GLU A 38 29.65 7.13 20.66
C GLU A 38 28.99 6.31 21.78
N ALA A 39 29.76 5.95 22.80
CA ALA A 39 29.26 5.40 24.05
C ALA A 39 29.95 6.08 25.23
N ILE A 40 29.16 6.46 26.24
CA ILE A 40 29.65 6.87 27.55
C ILE A 40 29.65 5.65 28.44
N VAL A 41 30.80 5.35 29.02
CA VAL A 41 30.97 4.29 30.02
C VAL A 41 31.19 4.95 31.37
N GLU A 42 30.35 4.61 32.34
CA GLU A 42 30.41 5.15 33.70
C GLU A 42 30.50 4.02 34.73
N GLU A 43 31.40 4.19 35.70
CA GLU A 43 31.58 3.25 36.80
C GLU A 43 30.68 3.61 37.98
N ASN A 44 29.70 2.76 38.29
CA ASN A 44 28.89 2.83 39.51
C ASN A 44 29.39 1.85 40.58
N LYS A 45 28.82 1.83 41.80
CA LYS A 45 29.29 0.94 42.88
C LYS A 45 29.32 -0.55 42.48
N ASN A 46 28.24 -1.05 41.87
CA ASN A 46 28.06 -2.48 41.59
C ASN A 46 28.05 -2.84 40.10
N PHE A 47 27.97 -1.85 39.21
CA PHE A 47 27.79 -2.05 37.77
C PHE A 47 28.64 -1.06 36.97
N PHE A 48 28.99 -1.43 35.74
CA PHE A 48 29.33 -0.47 34.69
C PHE A 48 28.09 -0.17 33.87
N ILE A 49 27.89 1.09 33.53
CA ILE A 49 26.84 1.53 32.61
C ILE A 49 27.51 1.92 31.30
N VAL A 50 27.03 1.36 30.19
CA VAL A 50 27.40 1.77 28.83
C VAL A 50 26.17 2.40 28.20
N GLU A 51 26.22 3.71 27.93
CA GLU A 51 25.09 4.53 27.46
C GLU A 51 25.44 5.20 26.12
N ASN A 52 24.50 5.24 25.17
CA ASN A 52 24.61 6.10 23.99
C ASN A 52 23.76 7.36 24.18
N THR A 53 24.37 8.52 23.99
CA THR A 53 23.74 9.84 24.17
C THR A 53 23.28 10.48 22.86
N GLU A 54 23.89 10.11 21.73
CA GLU A 54 23.71 10.80 20.46
C GLU A 54 22.46 10.36 19.70
N LEU A 55 22.21 9.05 19.58
CA LEU A 55 21.08 8.52 18.82
C LEU A 55 19.75 8.94 19.43
N TYR A 56 19.69 9.08 20.75
CA TYR A 56 18.47 9.55 21.40
C TYR A 56 18.09 10.98 20.93
N ASN A 57 19.04 11.91 20.92
CA ASN A 57 18.77 13.30 20.52
C ASN A 57 18.38 13.42 19.05
N GLN A 58 18.93 12.56 18.20
CA GLN A 58 18.70 12.57 16.75
C GLN A 58 17.37 11.90 16.36
N PHE A 59 16.90 10.92 17.14
CA PHE A 59 15.67 10.17 16.85
C PHE A 59 14.45 10.62 17.68
N LYS A 60 14.45 11.86 18.17
CA LYS A 60 13.35 12.51 18.91
C LYS A 60 11.98 12.45 18.19
N LEU A 61 11.96 12.13 16.90
CA LEU A 61 10.78 12.15 16.02
C LEU A 61 10.07 10.79 15.82
N PHE A 62 10.67 9.64 16.18
CA PHE A 62 10.14 8.34 15.75
C PHE A 62 9.71 7.36 16.85
N GLY A 63 9.81 7.71 18.13
CA GLY A 63 9.50 6.75 19.20
C GLY A 63 10.43 5.53 19.13
N ILE A 64 11.74 5.77 19.34
CA ILE A 64 12.83 4.78 19.27
C ILE A 64 12.47 3.46 19.99
N SER A 65 11.76 3.55 21.12
CA SER A 65 11.33 2.40 21.91
C SER A 65 10.42 1.44 21.16
N GLU A 66 9.60 1.92 20.22
CA GLU A 66 8.68 1.10 19.44
C GLU A 66 9.36 0.51 18.19
N ALA A 67 10.29 1.25 17.59
CA ALA A 67 11.12 0.76 16.49
C ALA A 67 12.11 -0.32 16.96
N LEU A 68 12.76 -0.12 18.11
CA LEU A 68 13.66 -1.09 18.73
C LEU A 68 12.97 -2.42 19.06
N LYS A 69 11.70 -2.38 19.49
CA LYS A 69 10.90 -3.59 19.76
C LYS A 69 10.59 -4.42 18.50
N ARG A 70 10.59 -3.80 17.32
CA ARG A 70 10.21 -4.45 16.05
C ARG A 70 11.41 -5.06 15.31
N VAL A 71 12.63 -4.61 15.60
CA VAL A 71 13.85 -5.22 15.06
C VAL A 71 14.16 -6.44 15.91
N LYS A 72 13.78 -7.62 15.40
CA LYS A 72 13.77 -8.91 16.10
C LYS A 72 15.16 -9.46 16.49
N ASP A 73 16.24 -8.76 16.16
CA ASP A 73 17.62 -9.25 16.24
C ASP A 73 18.57 -8.27 16.96
N PHE A 74 18.30 -7.92 18.22
CA PHE A 74 19.38 -7.53 19.14
C PHE A 74 19.97 -8.81 19.72
N SER A 75 20.97 -9.36 19.04
CA SER A 75 21.26 -10.78 19.21
C SER A 75 21.97 -11.17 20.51
N MET A 76 22.54 -10.26 21.34
CA MET A 76 23.28 -10.70 22.55
C MET A 76 23.32 -9.79 23.81
N LEU A 77 22.90 -8.52 23.79
CA LEU A 77 22.98 -7.62 24.98
C LEU A 77 21.61 -7.22 25.55
N SER A 78 21.48 -7.22 26.88
CA SER A 78 20.28 -6.78 27.61
C SER A 78 20.14 -5.25 27.61
N LEU A 79 19.80 -4.69 26.45
CA LEU A 79 19.55 -3.27 26.27
C LEU A 79 18.36 -2.82 27.13
N LYS A 80 18.58 -1.79 27.94
CA LYS A 80 17.56 -1.11 28.74
C LYS A 80 17.20 0.22 28.09
N LEU A 81 15.89 0.48 28.07
CA LEU A 81 15.29 1.70 27.55
C LEU A 81 14.47 2.34 28.67
N VAL A 82 15.04 3.35 29.33
CA VAL A 82 14.35 4.06 30.41
C VAL A 82 14.30 5.54 30.05
N GLY A 83 13.09 6.03 29.76
CA GLY A 83 12.86 7.40 29.31
C GLY A 83 13.69 7.72 28.06
N ASN A 84 14.73 8.54 28.27
CA ASN A 84 15.54 9.17 27.23
C ASN A 84 16.93 8.54 27.06
N LYS A 85 17.12 7.29 27.51
CA LYS A 85 18.43 6.64 27.59
C LYS A 85 18.40 5.24 26.98
N ILE A 86 19.38 4.96 26.11
CA ILE A 86 19.69 3.62 25.62
C ILE A 86 20.97 3.19 26.30
N TYR A 87 20.90 2.17 27.13
CA TYR A 87 22.06 1.72 27.90
C TYR A 87 22.05 0.22 28.17
N THR A 88 23.21 -0.32 28.49
CA THR A 88 23.34 -1.67 29.05
C THR A 88 24.11 -1.61 30.36
N GLU A 89 23.80 -2.52 31.26
CA GLU A 89 24.49 -2.67 32.54
C GLU A 89 25.34 -3.94 32.52
N LEU A 90 26.58 -3.85 33.00
CA LEU A 90 27.45 -4.99 33.23
C LEU A 90 27.75 -5.08 34.73
N PRO A 91 27.38 -6.17 35.43
CA PRO A 91 27.76 -6.36 36.84
C PRO A 91 29.28 -6.46 37.00
N LYS A 92 29.78 -5.93 38.11
CA LYS A 92 31.20 -6.07 38.49
C LYS A 92 31.43 -7.39 39.21
N GLU A 93 32.47 -8.11 38.81
CA GLU A 93 32.93 -9.32 39.50
C GLU A 93 34.09 -9.02 40.47
N GLY A 94 34.66 -7.80 40.43
CA GLY A 94 35.74 -7.37 41.32
C GLY A 94 37.11 -7.94 40.94
N ASN A 95 37.27 -8.37 39.68
CA ASN A 95 38.48 -9.02 39.19
C ASN A 95 38.99 -8.37 37.90
N ASN A 96 40.20 -8.73 37.46
CA ASN A 96 40.83 -8.15 36.26
C ASN A 96 40.08 -8.44 34.94
N LYS A 97 39.14 -9.39 34.93
CA LYS A 97 38.30 -9.69 33.76
C LYS A 97 37.20 -8.66 33.57
N ASP A 98 36.88 -7.86 34.59
CA ASP A 98 35.85 -6.82 34.51
C ASP A 98 36.11 -5.84 33.36
N LEU A 99 37.35 -5.36 33.20
CA LEU A 99 37.71 -4.44 32.12
C LEU A 99 37.70 -5.12 30.73
N ILE A 100 38.07 -6.40 30.66
CA ILE A 100 38.05 -7.17 29.41
C ILE A 100 36.61 -7.43 28.97
N ASN A 101 35.75 -7.82 29.91
CA ASN A 101 34.32 -8.02 29.67
C ASN A 101 33.66 -6.70 29.29
N LEU A 102 34.00 -5.61 29.98
CA LEU A 102 33.52 -4.28 29.65
C LEU A 102 33.92 -3.84 28.24
N ALA A 103 35.18 -4.07 27.82
CA ALA A 103 35.61 -3.78 26.46
C ALA A 103 34.81 -4.57 25.40
N LYS A 104 34.54 -5.86 25.64
CA LYS A 104 33.70 -6.69 24.76
C LYS A 104 32.27 -6.16 24.69
N VAL A 105 31.70 -5.79 25.84
CA VAL A 105 30.33 -5.24 25.91
C VAL A 105 30.26 -3.91 25.17
N VAL A 106 31.24 -3.03 25.32
CA VAL A 106 31.30 -1.74 24.60
C VAL A 106 31.38 -1.94 23.09
N ASP A 107 32.28 -2.81 22.60
CA ASP A 107 32.42 -3.09 21.17
C ASP A 107 31.14 -3.71 20.58
N THR A 108 30.54 -4.65 21.29
CA THR A 108 29.26 -5.28 20.89
C THR A 108 28.12 -4.27 20.89
N PHE A 109 28.01 -3.45 21.94
CA PHE A 109 27.00 -2.40 22.06
C PHE A 109 27.07 -1.39 20.90
N LEU A 110 28.27 -0.94 20.52
CA LEU A 110 28.44 0.01 19.42
C LEU A 110 28.17 -0.62 18.05
N LYS A 111 28.51 -1.90 17.85
CA LYS A 111 28.17 -2.65 16.62
C LYS A 111 26.67 -2.87 16.49
N ASP A 112 26.00 -3.29 17.57
CA ASP A 112 24.55 -3.49 17.58
C ASP A 112 23.81 -2.18 17.27
N LEU A 113 24.28 -1.04 17.82
CA LEU A 113 23.75 0.28 17.50
C LEU A 113 24.01 0.69 16.04
N TYR A 114 25.16 0.32 15.47
CA TYR A 114 25.46 0.55 14.06
C TYR A 114 24.53 -0.23 13.14
N ASP A 115 24.34 -1.52 13.39
CA ASP A 115 23.42 -2.34 12.61
C ASP A 115 21.98 -1.83 12.76
N PHE A 116 21.56 -1.44 13.96
CA PHE A 116 20.26 -0.83 14.20
C PHE A 116 20.03 0.45 13.38
N THR A 117 20.98 1.39 13.43
CA THR A 117 20.87 2.66 12.70
C THR A 117 20.85 2.44 11.20
N ARG A 118 21.70 1.54 10.68
CA ARG A 118 21.68 1.15 9.27
C ARG A 118 20.33 0.55 8.87
N ASN A 119 19.77 -0.33 9.69
CA ASN A 119 18.50 -1.00 9.40
C ASN A 119 17.31 -0.03 9.46
N ILE A 120 17.29 0.95 10.37
CA ILE A 120 16.23 1.97 10.38
C ILE A 120 16.31 2.85 9.14
N ILE A 121 17.51 3.30 8.76
CA ILE A 121 17.66 4.15 7.57
C ILE A 121 17.21 3.37 6.32
N GLN A 122 17.58 2.09 6.22
CA GLN A 122 17.08 1.21 5.17
C GLN A 122 15.56 1.05 5.23
N LEU A 123 14.95 0.91 6.41
CA LEU A 123 13.49 0.86 6.57
C LEU A 123 12.82 2.18 6.20
N GLU A 124 13.43 3.33 6.47
CA GLU A 124 12.90 4.65 6.09
C GLU A 124 13.05 4.88 4.58
N GLU A 125 14.16 4.44 3.99
CA GLU A 125 14.40 4.47 2.55
C GLU A 125 13.48 3.49 1.81
N VAL A 126 13.25 2.31 2.38
CA VAL A 126 12.25 1.33 1.94
C VAL A 126 10.85 1.89 2.16
N LYS A 127 10.54 2.61 3.23
CA LYS A 127 9.25 3.33 3.39
C LYS A 127 9.10 4.50 2.42
N LYS A 128 10.18 5.18 2.01
CA LYS A 128 10.13 6.20 0.95
C LYS A 128 9.89 5.55 -0.41
N LYS A 129 10.53 4.40 -0.68
CA LYS A 129 10.35 3.62 -1.91
C LYS A 129 8.98 2.91 -1.96
N LEU A 130 8.53 2.33 -0.85
CA LEU A 130 7.21 1.70 -0.66
C LEU A 130 6.11 2.75 -0.52
N GLY A 131 6.36 3.92 0.07
CA GLY A 131 5.40 5.03 0.09
C GLY A 131 5.10 5.55 -1.31
N GLY A 132 6.04 5.41 -2.25
CA GLY A 132 5.77 5.57 -3.68
C GLY A 132 4.86 4.47 -4.24
N ILE A 133 5.03 3.22 -3.79
CA ILE A 133 4.23 2.07 -4.24
C ILE A 133 2.83 2.07 -3.61
N ASP A 134 2.67 2.31 -2.31
CA ASP A 134 1.38 2.39 -1.61
C ASP A 134 0.55 3.56 -2.13
N THR A 135 1.17 4.71 -2.46
CA THR A 135 0.45 5.83 -3.10
C THR A 135 0.04 5.49 -4.53
N LEU A 136 0.85 4.72 -5.27
CA LEU A 136 0.49 4.24 -6.61
C LEU A 136 -0.61 3.18 -6.54
N VAL A 137 -0.54 2.22 -5.63
CA VAL A 137 -1.56 1.18 -5.42
C VAL A 137 -2.87 1.83 -4.98
N PHE A 138 -2.86 2.78 -4.05
CA PHE A 138 -4.06 3.50 -3.64
C PHE A 138 -4.64 4.35 -4.78
N ARG A 139 -3.81 5.00 -5.60
CA ARG A 139 -4.27 5.69 -6.83
C ARG A 139 -4.80 4.73 -7.88
N PHE A 140 -4.21 3.55 -8.04
CA PHE A 140 -4.70 2.53 -8.97
C PHE A 140 -6.00 1.90 -8.47
N GLU A 141 -6.16 1.68 -7.16
CA GLU A 141 -7.40 1.21 -6.55
C GLU A 141 -8.50 2.27 -6.63
N SER A 142 -8.20 3.54 -6.36
CA SER A 142 -9.16 4.63 -6.51
C SER A 142 -9.57 4.83 -7.96
N LEU A 143 -8.64 4.74 -8.92
CA LEU A 143 -8.95 4.79 -10.35
C LEU A 143 -9.78 3.58 -10.79
N LYS A 144 -9.50 2.37 -10.28
CA LYS A 144 -10.32 1.18 -10.53
C LYS A 144 -11.71 1.31 -9.93
N GLU A 145 -11.85 1.90 -8.75
CA GLU A 145 -13.16 2.17 -8.13
C GLU A 145 -13.95 3.23 -8.90
N GLU A 146 -13.30 4.31 -9.33
CA GLU A 146 -13.91 5.33 -10.17
C GLU A 146 -14.33 4.76 -11.54
N GLU A 147 -13.48 3.96 -12.18
CA GLU A 147 -13.78 3.32 -13.45
C GLU A 147 -14.91 2.29 -13.29
N LYS A 148 -14.90 1.51 -12.21
CA LYS A 148 -15.99 0.59 -11.85
C LYS A 148 -17.30 1.34 -11.62
N LYS A 149 -17.27 2.49 -10.94
CA LYS A 149 -18.45 3.32 -10.71
C LYS A 149 -18.99 3.91 -12.02
N LYS A 150 -18.12 4.42 -12.90
CA LYS A 150 -18.50 4.88 -14.25
C LYS A 150 -19.11 3.77 -15.09
N LEU A 151 -18.55 2.56 -15.02
CA LEU A 151 -19.09 1.39 -15.71
C LEU A 151 -20.44 0.96 -15.14
N GLN A 152 -20.64 1.06 -13.82
CA GLN A 152 -21.94 0.80 -13.18
C GLN A 152 -23.00 1.83 -13.59
N GLU A 153 -22.68 3.12 -13.52
CA GLU A 153 -23.57 4.21 -13.95
C GLU A 153 -23.93 4.06 -15.44
N LYS A 154 -22.94 3.74 -16.29
CA LYS A 154 -23.18 3.46 -17.71
C LYS A 154 -24.06 2.22 -17.93
N ALA A 155 -23.83 1.14 -17.19
CA ALA A 155 -24.67 -0.05 -17.28
C ALA A 155 -26.11 0.21 -16.84
N GLU A 156 -26.30 1.09 -15.84
CA GLU A 156 -27.62 1.49 -15.38
C GLU A 156 -28.34 2.37 -16.40
N GLN A 157 -27.64 3.34 -16.99
CA GLN A 157 -28.18 4.12 -18.11
C GLN A 157 -28.59 3.23 -19.29
N LEU A 158 -27.73 2.30 -19.69
CA LEU A 158 -28.03 1.36 -20.78
C LEU A 158 -29.29 0.53 -20.51
N LYS A 159 -29.62 0.20 -19.26
CA LYS A 159 -30.89 -0.49 -18.95
C LYS A 159 -32.09 0.37 -19.30
N TYR A 160 -32.07 1.64 -18.90
CA TYR A 160 -33.16 2.56 -19.19
C TYR A 160 -33.28 2.79 -20.70
N ASP A 161 -32.16 3.03 -21.40
CA ASP A 161 -32.15 3.20 -22.85
C ASP A 161 -32.71 1.95 -23.58
N ILE A 162 -32.36 0.75 -23.11
CA ILE A 162 -32.89 -0.52 -23.67
C ILE A 162 -34.40 -0.65 -23.42
N LEU A 163 -34.90 -0.28 -22.25
CA LEU A 163 -36.32 -0.33 -21.92
C LEU A 163 -37.12 0.67 -22.73
N ASP A 164 -36.65 1.92 -22.82
CA ASP A 164 -37.32 2.99 -23.57
C ASP A 164 -37.37 2.63 -25.06
N LEU A 165 -36.26 2.17 -25.63
CA LEU A 165 -36.19 1.80 -27.05
C LEU A 165 -37.06 0.55 -27.35
N TYR A 166 -37.17 -0.38 -26.40
CA TYR A 166 -38.09 -1.51 -26.51
C TYR A 166 -39.55 -1.05 -26.57
N ASP A 167 -39.95 -0.13 -25.69
CA ASP A 167 -41.31 0.42 -25.66
C ASP A 167 -41.63 1.25 -26.91
N GLU A 168 -40.66 1.99 -27.44
CA GLU A 168 -40.79 2.69 -28.73
C GLU A 168 -41.03 1.72 -29.89
N ILE A 169 -40.27 0.62 -29.97
CA ILE A 169 -40.45 -0.40 -31.02
C ILE A 169 -41.82 -1.06 -30.89
N LYS A 170 -42.27 -1.35 -29.66
CA LYS A 170 -43.61 -1.88 -29.41
C LYS A 170 -44.71 -0.90 -29.85
N GLY A 171 -44.54 0.40 -29.58
CA GLY A 171 -45.44 1.45 -30.05
C GLY A 171 -45.52 1.49 -31.58
N LEU A 172 -44.37 1.35 -32.25
CA LEU A 172 -44.32 1.25 -33.72
C LEU A 172 -45.02 0.00 -34.25
N LEU A 173 -44.85 -1.16 -33.61
CA LEU A 173 -45.55 -2.39 -33.99
C LEU A 173 -47.08 -2.22 -33.96
N ILE A 174 -47.61 -1.59 -32.90
CA ILE A 174 -49.04 -1.30 -32.78
C ILE A 174 -49.50 -0.34 -33.89
N ALA A 175 -48.70 0.67 -34.21
CA ALA A 175 -49.01 1.62 -35.28
C ALA A 175 -49.01 0.94 -36.66
N ILE A 176 -48.03 0.06 -36.93
CA ILE A 176 -47.95 -0.73 -38.16
C ILE A 176 -49.19 -1.61 -38.30
N GLU A 177 -49.59 -2.32 -37.24
CA GLU A 177 -50.80 -3.16 -37.26
C GLU A 177 -52.05 -2.34 -37.60
N ARG A 178 -52.19 -1.16 -37.00
CA ARG A 178 -53.31 -0.25 -37.28
C ARG A 178 -53.33 0.22 -38.73
N ASP A 179 -52.17 0.56 -39.30
CA ASP A 179 -52.09 1.05 -40.68
C ASP A 179 -52.36 -0.07 -41.68
N LEU A 180 -51.91 -1.30 -41.40
CA LEU A 180 -52.26 -2.50 -42.17
C LEU A 180 -53.77 -2.76 -42.17
N GLN A 181 -54.45 -2.63 -41.02
CA GLN A 181 -55.91 -2.75 -40.94
C GLN A 181 -56.64 -1.69 -41.79
N ASN A 182 -56.06 -0.49 -41.89
CA ASN A 182 -56.57 0.61 -42.72
C ASN A 182 -56.14 0.53 -44.20
N LYS A 183 -55.38 -0.51 -44.59
CA LYS A 183 -54.80 -0.68 -45.93
C LYS A 183 -53.85 0.45 -46.36
N ASP A 184 -53.23 1.14 -45.39
CA ASP A 184 -52.20 2.15 -45.63
C ASP A 184 -50.80 1.50 -45.61
N TYR A 185 -50.51 0.75 -46.66
CA TYR A 185 -49.29 -0.07 -46.75
C TYR A 185 -48.00 0.78 -46.80
N THR A 186 -48.03 1.94 -47.46
CA THR A 186 -46.88 2.85 -47.54
C THR A 186 -46.49 3.36 -46.15
N SER A 187 -47.47 3.78 -45.35
CA SER A 187 -47.18 4.25 -43.99
C SER A 187 -46.73 3.12 -43.06
N ALA A 188 -47.29 1.91 -43.24
CA ALA A 188 -46.86 0.72 -42.50
C ALA A 188 -45.40 0.35 -42.83
N GLU A 189 -44.98 0.42 -44.09
CA GLU A 189 -43.62 0.11 -44.52
C GLU A 189 -42.58 1.09 -43.95
N GLU A 190 -42.87 2.39 -43.93
CA GLU A 190 -41.99 3.41 -43.34
C GLU A 190 -41.80 3.21 -41.83
N LYS A 191 -42.89 2.92 -41.11
CA LYS A 191 -42.84 2.63 -39.68
C LYS A 191 -42.09 1.32 -39.40
N LEU A 192 -42.25 0.32 -40.26
CA LEU A 192 -41.50 -0.94 -40.16
C LEU A 192 -40.00 -0.75 -40.35
N LYS A 193 -39.57 0.02 -41.35
CA LYS A 193 -38.15 0.37 -41.55
C LYS A 193 -37.58 1.06 -40.31
N THR A 194 -38.34 1.99 -39.73
CA THR A 194 -37.96 2.69 -38.49
C THR A 194 -37.83 1.73 -37.31
N ALA A 195 -38.77 0.80 -37.15
CA ALA A 195 -38.74 -0.19 -36.08
C ALA A 195 -37.56 -1.17 -36.21
N ILE A 196 -37.23 -1.62 -37.42
CA ILE A 196 -36.06 -2.46 -37.69
C ILE A 196 -34.76 -1.70 -37.39
N HIS A 197 -34.66 -0.43 -37.76
CA HIS A 197 -33.50 0.39 -37.43
C HIS A 197 -33.30 0.53 -35.91
N LYS A 198 -34.39 0.81 -35.18
CA LYS A 198 -34.38 0.88 -33.71
C LYS A 198 -34.03 -0.47 -33.08
N LEU A 199 -34.49 -1.59 -33.63
CA LEU A 199 -34.08 -2.93 -33.18
C LEU A 199 -32.56 -3.14 -33.31
N GLY A 200 -31.94 -2.65 -34.39
CA GLY A 200 -30.48 -2.68 -34.54
C GLY A 200 -29.75 -1.88 -33.44
N ILE A 201 -30.27 -0.71 -33.09
CA ILE A 201 -29.74 0.09 -31.96
C ILE A 201 -29.94 -0.67 -30.63
N LEU A 202 -31.10 -1.29 -30.43
CA LEU A 202 -31.40 -2.10 -29.23
C LEU A 202 -30.35 -3.19 -29.04
N ASP A 203 -29.99 -3.90 -30.11
CA ASP A 203 -28.99 -4.95 -30.06
C ASP A 203 -27.59 -4.43 -29.74
N LEU A 204 -27.19 -3.28 -30.29
CA LEU A 204 -25.92 -2.64 -29.97
C LEU A 204 -25.83 -2.26 -28.48
N LEU A 205 -26.89 -1.65 -27.93
CA LEU A 205 -26.95 -1.28 -26.52
C LEU A 205 -26.90 -2.52 -25.60
N ARG A 206 -27.56 -3.61 -26.01
CA ARG A 206 -27.56 -4.89 -25.28
C ARG A 206 -26.19 -5.57 -25.28
N GLU A 207 -25.47 -5.57 -26.41
CA GLU A 207 -24.10 -6.09 -26.47
C GLU A 207 -23.13 -5.22 -25.66
N GLU A 208 -23.31 -3.90 -25.67
CA GLU A 208 -22.53 -3.01 -24.81
C GLU A 208 -22.80 -3.25 -23.32
N TYR A 209 -24.05 -3.47 -22.93
CA TYR A 209 -24.42 -3.85 -21.56
C TYR A 209 -23.78 -5.18 -21.15
N LYS A 210 -23.81 -6.19 -22.05
CA LYS A 210 -23.19 -7.50 -21.82
C LYS A 210 -21.68 -7.39 -21.70
N ARG A 211 -21.02 -6.57 -22.51
CA ARG A 211 -19.58 -6.29 -22.42
C ARG A 211 -19.21 -5.69 -21.06
N ILE A 212 -20.02 -4.78 -20.53
CA ILE A 212 -19.74 -4.11 -19.26
C ILE A 212 -20.03 -5.03 -18.05
N THR A 213 -21.13 -5.79 -18.09
CA THR A 213 -21.65 -6.51 -16.91
C THR A 213 -21.41 -8.02 -16.93
N GLY A 214 -21.06 -8.59 -18.08
CA GLY A 214 -20.97 -10.03 -18.32
C GLY A 214 -22.33 -10.74 -18.38
N LYS A 215 -23.45 -10.00 -18.33
CA LYS A 215 -24.81 -10.57 -18.25
C LYS A 215 -25.64 -10.20 -19.48
N GLU A 216 -26.46 -11.14 -19.94
CA GLU A 216 -27.47 -10.85 -20.95
C GLU A 216 -28.65 -10.10 -20.34
N PHE A 217 -29.10 -9.04 -21.00
CA PHE A 217 -30.28 -8.27 -20.59
C PHE A 217 -31.31 -8.28 -21.73
N TYR A 218 -32.58 -8.49 -21.37
CA TYR A 218 -33.74 -8.38 -22.27
C TYR A 218 -33.70 -9.23 -23.56
N LYS A 219 -32.93 -10.32 -23.57
CA LYS A 219 -32.71 -11.16 -24.77
C LYS A 219 -33.96 -11.77 -25.36
N PHE A 220 -34.73 -12.46 -24.53
CA PHE A 220 -35.99 -13.06 -24.94
C PHE A 220 -36.91 -12.05 -25.64
N HIS A 221 -37.07 -10.85 -25.05
CA HIS A 221 -37.93 -9.80 -25.57
C HIS A 221 -37.44 -9.24 -26.90
N ALA A 222 -36.12 -9.02 -27.04
CA ALA A 222 -35.53 -8.58 -28.30
C ALA A 222 -35.66 -9.64 -29.42
N ASP A 223 -35.54 -10.93 -29.08
CA ASP A 223 -35.71 -12.02 -30.05
C ASP A 223 -37.18 -12.14 -30.51
N VAL A 224 -38.14 -11.87 -29.62
CA VAL A 224 -39.57 -11.75 -29.97
C VAL A 224 -39.81 -10.57 -30.91
N LEU A 225 -39.28 -9.38 -30.61
CA LEU A 225 -39.39 -8.21 -31.50
C LEU A 225 -38.75 -8.48 -32.86
N ARG A 226 -37.57 -9.11 -32.89
CA ARG A 226 -36.89 -9.49 -34.12
C ARG A 226 -37.79 -10.39 -34.97
N SER A 227 -38.30 -11.46 -34.37
CA SER A 227 -39.17 -12.40 -35.08
C SER A 227 -40.44 -11.71 -35.63
N ALA A 228 -41.06 -10.84 -34.83
CA ALA A 228 -42.26 -10.10 -35.25
C ALA A 228 -41.97 -9.11 -36.40
N LEU A 229 -40.90 -8.32 -36.30
CA LEU A 229 -40.56 -7.31 -37.32
C LEU A 229 -40.14 -7.94 -38.64
N PHE A 230 -39.31 -8.99 -38.61
CA PHE A 230 -38.90 -9.67 -39.84
C PHE A 230 -40.06 -10.46 -40.46
N GLY A 231 -40.96 -11.05 -39.65
CA GLY A 231 -42.20 -11.64 -40.16
C GLY A 231 -43.12 -10.63 -40.85
N LEU A 232 -43.29 -9.43 -40.28
CA LEU A 232 -44.05 -8.35 -40.91
C LEU A 232 -43.41 -7.85 -42.20
N LYS A 233 -42.08 -7.81 -42.26
CA LYS A 233 -41.34 -7.43 -43.46
C LYS A 233 -41.62 -8.38 -44.62
N GLU A 234 -41.53 -9.69 -44.37
CA GLU A 234 -41.81 -10.71 -45.38
C GLU A 234 -43.25 -10.63 -45.89
N GLN A 235 -44.22 -10.37 -44.99
CA GLN A 235 -45.62 -10.19 -45.38
C GLN A 235 -45.85 -8.98 -46.29
N LEU A 236 -45.21 -7.85 -45.99
CA LEU A 236 -45.32 -6.62 -46.79
C LEU A 236 -44.63 -6.74 -48.15
N GLU A 237 -43.53 -7.48 -48.26
CA GLU A 237 -42.87 -7.75 -49.55
C GLU A 237 -43.69 -8.67 -50.47
N LEU A 238 -44.67 -9.39 -49.93
CA LEU A 238 -45.58 -10.29 -50.65
C LEU A 238 -46.95 -9.68 -50.97
N SER A 239 -47.24 -8.47 -50.47
CA SER A 239 -48.53 -7.75 -50.59
C SER A 239 -48.53 -6.76 -51.75
#